data_AF-A0A932FSS5-F1
#
_entry.id   AF-A0A932FSS5-F1
#
_cell.length_a   1.000
_cell.length_b   1.000
_cell.length_c   1.000
_cell.angle_alpha   90.00
_cell.angle_beta   90.00
_cell.angle_gamma   90.00
#
_symmetry.space_group_name_H-M   'P 1'
#
loop_
_entity.id
_entity.type
_entity.pdbx_description
1 polymer ?
#
loop_
_entity_poly.entity_id
_entity_poly.type
_entity_poly.pdbx_seq_one_letter_code
_entity_poly.pdbx_strand_id
1 'polypeptide(L)'
;MSWQERISVNPAVRSGKTCIKGTRITVYDVLEYLAGGMSEDEILSDFPDLTREGIRACLAFAAARERRLSKLGSVKLLFDEDVSLMLHCASSLLQEDFR
;
A
#
# COMPACT_ATOMS: atom_id res chain seq x y z
N MET A 1 2.26 10.07 -17.91
CA MET A 1 1.11 9.23 -17.51
C MET A 1 0.65 9.66 -16.13
N SER A 2 -0.62 9.99 -15.98
CA SER A 2 -1.21 10.44 -14.70
C SER A 2 -1.66 9.21 -13.90
N TRP A 3 -0.87 8.79 -12.90
CA TRP A 3 -1.19 7.64 -12.04
C TRP A 3 -2.47 7.84 -11.20
N GLN A 4 -2.90 9.10 -11.02
CA GLN A 4 -4.07 9.53 -10.26
C GLN A 4 -5.39 8.92 -10.78
N GLU A 5 -5.43 8.58 -12.07
CA GLU A 5 -6.61 7.97 -12.67
C GLU A 5 -6.78 6.51 -12.28
N ARG A 6 -5.70 5.82 -11.91
CA ARG A 6 -5.69 4.37 -11.62
C ARG A 6 -5.48 4.04 -10.15
N ILE A 7 -4.93 4.95 -9.36
CA ILE A 7 -4.71 4.74 -7.93
C ILE A 7 -5.76 5.51 -7.14
N SER A 8 -6.31 4.86 -6.12
CA SER A 8 -7.31 5.42 -5.22
C SER A 8 -6.90 5.23 -3.77
N VAL A 9 -7.30 6.17 -2.94
CA VAL A 9 -7.19 6.09 -1.49
C VAL A 9 -8.60 6.13 -0.96
N ASN A 10 -9.10 5.00 -0.46
CA ASN A 10 -10.43 4.91 0.13
C ASN A 10 -10.30 4.50 1.60
N PRO A 11 -10.69 5.34 2.57
CA PRO A 11 -10.61 5.00 4.00
C PRO A 11 -11.39 3.73 4.37
N ALA A 12 -12.45 3.39 3.61
CA ALA A 12 -13.23 2.17 3.80
C ALA A 12 -12.53 0.90 3.26
N VAL A 13 -11.46 1.03 2.48
CA VAL A 13 -10.74 -0.10 1.87
C VAL A 13 -9.34 -0.20 2.47
N ARG A 14 -9.01 -1.35 3.08
CA ARG A 14 -7.69 -1.62 3.68
C ARG A 14 -7.22 -0.48 4.60
N SER A 15 -8.13 0.10 5.39
CA SER A 15 -7.85 1.20 6.33
C SER A 15 -7.24 2.46 5.68
N GLY A 16 -7.66 2.79 4.46
CA GLY A 16 -7.14 3.98 3.76
C GLY A 16 -5.79 3.77 3.07
N LYS A 17 -5.34 2.52 2.93
CA LYS A 17 -4.13 2.22 2.14
C LYS A 17 -4.34 2.57 0.67
N THR A 18 -3.25 2.97 0.02
CA THR A 18 -3.25 3.33 -1.40
C THR A 18 -3.44 2.07 -2.24
N CYS A 19 -4.55 1.98 -2.96
CA CYS A 19 -4.95 0.79 -3.71
C CYS A 19 -5.13 1.11 -5.20
N ILE A 20 -5.00 0.10 -6.04
CA ILE A 20 -5.33 0.21 -7.46
C ILE A 20 -6.85 0.16 -7.60
N LYS A 21 -7.44 1.09 -8.38
CA LYS A 21 -8.89 1.18 -8.59
C LYS A 21 -9.44 -0.13 -9.13
N GLY A 22 -10.57 -0.55 -8.56
CA GLY A 22 -11.22 -1.81 -8.92
C GLY A 22 -10.62 -3.04 -8.26
N THR A 23 -9.55 -2.90 -7.47
CA THR A 23 -8.89 -4.02 -6.78
C THR A 23 -8.74 -3.75 -5.28
N ARG A 24 -8.43 -4.80 -4.52
CA ARG A 24 -8.01 -4.69 -3.10
C ARG A 24 -6.49 -4.82 -2.92
N ILE A 25 -5.75 -4.71 -4.02
CA ILE A 25 -4.29 -4.80 -4.07
C ILE A 25 -3.72 -3.41 -3.82
N THR A 26 -2.83 -3.31 -2.84
CA THR A 26 -2.20 -2.04 -2.49
C THR A 26 -1.00 -1.77 -3.38
N VAL A 27 -0.64 -0.49 -3.51
CA VAL A 27 0.62 -0.10 -4.18
C VAL A 27 1.83 -0.73 -3.48
N TYR A 28 1.74 -0.90 -2.15
CA TYR A 28 2.79 -1.55 -1.36
C TYR A 28 2.98 -3.02 -1.77
N ASP A 29 1.91 -3.80 -1.86
CA ASP A 29 1.97 -5.23 -2.22
C ASP A 29 2.69 -5.43 -3.56
N VAL A 30 2.32 -4.64 -4.59
CA VAL A 30 2.95 -4.73 -5.93
C VAL A 30 4.44 -4.41 -5.88
N LEU A 31 4.84 -3.39 -5.11
CA LEU A 31 6.25 -3.03 -4.95
C LEU A 31 7.02 -4.11 -4.19
N GLU A 32 6.40 -4.73 -3.19
CA GLU A 32 6.99 -5.83 -2.41
C GLU A 32 7.21 -7.07 -3.27
N TYR A 33 6.25 -7.46 -4.11
CA TYR A 33 6.42 -8.58 -5.06
C TYR A 33 7.55 -8.33 -6.07
N LEU A 34 7.60 -7.12 -6.64
CA LEU A 34 8.66 -6.74 -7.57
C LEU A 34 10.04 -6.70 -6.86
N ALA A 35 10.10 -6.21 -5.62
CA ALA A 35 11.31 -6.21 -4.81
C ALA A 35 11.75 -7.64 -4.42
N GLY A 36 10.79 -8.55 -4.24
CA GLY A 36 11.01 -9.98 -4.03
C GLY A 36 11.50 -10.74 -5.27
N GLY A 37 11.58 -10.08 -6.43
CA GLY A 37 12.10 -10.65 -7.67
C GLY A 37 11.05 -11.26 -8.59
N MET A 38 9.75 -11.13 -8.28
CA MET A 38 8.70 -11.54 -9.23
C MET A 38 8.69 -10.64 -10.46
N SER A 39 8.45 -11.24 -11.62
CA SER A 39 8.23 -10.52 -12.87
C SER A 39 6.80 -9.95 -12.96
N GLU A 40 6.60 -8.93 -13.78
CA GLU A 40 5.25 -8.36 -14.00
C GLU A 40 4.25 -9.43 -14.48
N ASP A 41 4.70 -10.36 -15.33
CA ASP A 41 3.86 -11.40 -15.91
C ASP A 41 3.43 -12.46 -14.88
N GLU A 42 4.31 -12.81 -13.93
CA GLU A 42 3.95 -13.68 -12.80
C GLU A 42 2.91 -13.01 -11.90
N ILE A 43 3.10 -11.72 -11.59
CA ILE A 43 2.13 -10.97 -10.76
C ILE A 43 0.76 -10.89 -11.47
N LEU A 44 0.74 -10.68 -12.78
CA LEU A 44 -0.52 -10.66 -13.56
C LEU A 44 -1.18 -12.04 -13.63
N SER A 45 -0.40 -13.12 -13.61
CA SER A 45 -0.91 -14.49 -13.56
C SER A 45 -1.57 -14.80 -12.21
N ASP A 46 -0.94 -14.37 -11.12
CA ASP A 46 -1.45 -14.60 -9.76
C ASP A 46 -2.63 -13.67 -9.41
N PHE A 47 -2.66 -12.47 -10.00
CA PHE A 47 -3.68 -11.46 -9.77
C PHE A 47 -4.33 -11.03 -11.09
N PRO A 48 -5.33 -11.77 -11.59
CA PRO A 48 -5.98 -11.48 -12.88
C PRO A 48 -6.78 -10.16 -12.89
N ASP A 49 -7.12 -9.64 -11.71
CA ASP A 49 -7.75 -8.31 -11.56
C ASP A 49 -6.76 -7.16 -11.77
N LEU A 50 -5.46 -7.46 -11.81
CA LEU A 50 -4.39 -6.50 -12.04
C LEU A 50 -4.15 -6.33 -13.55
N THR A 51 -3.85 -5.10 -13.95
CA THR A 51 -3.47 -4.78 -15.32
C THR A 51 -2.04 -4.30 -15.35
N ARG A 52 -1.35 -4.46 -16.49
CA ARG A 52 0.01 -3.96 -16.67
C ARG A 52 0.07 -2.44 -16.49
N GLU A 53 -0.98 -1.73 -16.90
CA GLU A 53 -1.14 -0.30 -16.64
C GLU A 53 -1.30 0.02 -15.15
N GLY A 54 -1.92 -0.87 -14.38
CA GLY A 54 -2.01 -0.80 -12.92
C GLY A 54 -0.61 -0.88 -12.27
N ILE A 55 0.21 -1.86 -12.68
CA ILE A 55 1.59 -2.00 -12.20
C ILE A 55 2.41 -0.74 -12.53
N ARG A 56 2.34 -0.26 -13.77
CA ARG A 56 3.03 0.97 -14.19
C ARG A 56 2.56 2.19 -13.41
N ALA A 57 1.26 2.28 -13.09
CA ALA A 57 0.74 3.35 -12.24
C ALA A 57 1.30 3.27 -10.81
N CYS A 58 1.45 2.08 -10.23
CA CYS A 58 2.09 1.88 -8.92
C CYS A 58 3.53 2.41 -8.91
N LEU A 59 4.33 2.04 -9.91
CA LEU A 59 5.71 2.52 -10.04
C LEU A 59 5.76 4.05 -10.20
N ALA A 60 4.88 4.62 -11.02
CA ALA A 60 4.80 6.06 -11.22
C ALA A 60 4.37 6.81 -9.94
N PHE A 61 3.46 6.23 -9.15
CA PHE A 61 3.09 6.77 -7.84
C PHE A 61 4.25 6.72 -6.85
N ALA A 62 4.96 5.59 -6.78
CA ALA A 62 6.12 5.43 -5.90
C ALA A 62 7.20 6.49 -6.20
N ALA A 63 7.55 6.66 -7.47
CA ALA A 63 8.51 7.67 -7.91
C ALA A 63 8.03 9.11 -7.63
N ALA A 64 6.73 9.39 -7.82
CA ALA A 64 6.16 10.70 -7.52
C ALA A 64 6.12 10.99 -6.01
N ARG A 65 5.81 9.98 -5.20
CA ARG A 65 5.84 10.04 -3.73
C ARG A 65 7.27 10.29 -3.26
N GLU A 66 8.23 9.51 -3.73
CA GLU A 66 9.65 9.67 -3.37
C GLU A 66 10.18 11.07 -3.73
N ARG A 67 9.88 11.55 -4.94
CA ARG A 67 10.23 12.93 -5.35
C ARG A 67 9.60 14.00 -4.45
N ARG A 68 8.38 13.77 -3.96
CA ARG A 68 7.73 14.70 -3.03
C ARG A 68 8.42 14.67 -1.67
N LEU A 69 8.76 13.48 -1.18
CA LEU A 69 9.42 13.27 0.10
C LEU A 69 10.84 13.87 0.11
N SER A 70 11.61 13.66 -0.94
CA SER A 70 12.96 14.23 -1.06
C SER A 70 12.97 15.76 -1.10
N LYS A 71 11.89 16.38 -1.59
CA LYS A 71 11.69 17.84 -1.53
C LYS A 71 11.27 18.36 -0.16
N LEU A 72 10.71 17.50 0.69
CA LEU A 72 10.15 17.90 1.98
C LEU A 72 11.19 17.94 3.11
N GLY A 73 12.45 17.60 2.85
CA GLY A 73 13.59 17.84 3.75
C GLY A 73 13.26 17.65 5.24
N SER A 74 13.35 16.41 5.72
CA SER A 74 13.30 16.05 7.15
C SER A 74 11.92 15.94 7.83
N VAL A 75 10.85 15.57 7.12
CA VAL A 75 9.63 15.09 7.81
C VAL A 75 9.78 13.59 8.09
N LYS A 76 9.91 13.25 9.37
CA LYS A 76 9.89 11.90 9.92
C LYS A 76 8.70 11.13 9.33
N LEU A 77 8.97 10.33 8.31
CA LEU A 77 7.97 9.41 7.79
C LEU A 77 7.88 8.30 8.81
N LEU A 78 6.81 8.33 9.60
CA LEU A 78 6.24 7.13 10.18
C LEU A 78 5.81 6.26 8.99
N PHE A 79 6.77 5.54 8.41
CA PHE A 79 6.48 4.30 7.74
C PHE A 79 6.02 3.39 8.88
N ASP A 80 4.74 3.03 8.80
CA ASP A 80 3.94 2.28 9.76
C ASP A 80 4.68 1.02 10.30
N GLU A 81 5.55 1.19 11.29
CA GLU A 81 5.83 0.20 12.34
C GLU A 81 4.85 0.39 13.53
N ASP A 82 3.76 1.14 13.35
CA ASP A 82 2.74 1.38 14.38
C ASP A 82 1.60 0.33 14.38
N VAL A 83 1.67 -0.71 13.55
CA VAL A 83 0.84 -1.90 13.74
C VAL A 83 1.21 -2.63 15.03
N SER A 84 2.46 -2.50 15.50
CA SER A 84 2.90 -3.09 16.78
C SER A 84 2.24 -2.41 17.99
N LEU A 85 2.03 -1.09 17.97
CA LEU A 85 1.33 -0.38 19.05
C LEU A 85 -0.19 -0.62 19.03
N MET A 86 -0.82 -0.77 17.86
CA MET A 86 -2.24 -1.12 17.79
C MET A 86 -2.53 -2.56 18.24
N LEU A 87 -1.58 -3.50 18.09
CA LEU A 87 -1.75 -4.86 18.60
C LEU A 87 -1.59 -4.95 20.13
N HIS A 88 -0.73 -4.13 20.73
CA HIS A 88 -0.62 -4.07 22.19
C HIS A 88 -1.87 -3.49 22.86
N CYS A 89 -2.53 -2.51 22.23
CA CYS A 89 -3.80 -1.96 22.74
C CYS A 89 -4.98 -2.94 22.57
N ALA A 90 -5.04 -3.68 21.45
CA ALA A 90 -6.11 -4.65 21.21
C ALA A 90 -6.05 -5.87 22.16
N SER A 91 -4.85 -6.26 22.61
CA SER A 91 -4.70 -7.39 23.54
C SER A 91 -5.13 -7.05 24.98
N SER A 92 -5.07 -5.77 25.39
CA SER A 92 -5.56 -5.33 26.71
C SER A 92 -7.07 -5.12 26.75
N LEU A 93 -7.70 -4.75 25.63
CA LEU A 93 -9.15 -4.50 25.56
C LEU A 93 -10.02 -5.76 25.43
N LEU A 94 -9.44 -6.95 25.26
CA LEU A 94 -10.17 -8.22 25.26
C LEU A 94 -10.05 -9.03 26.57
N GLN A 95 -9.37 -8.50 27.60
CA GLN A 95 -9.29 -9.17 28.91
C GLN A 95 -10.17 -8.55 30.00
N GLU A 96 -10.85 -7.42 29.77
CA GLU A 96 -11.72 -6.80 30.78
C GLU A 96 -13.23 -7.09 30.62
N ASP A 97 -13.65 -7.77 29.54
CA ASP A 97 -15.07 -8.15 29.31
C ASP A 97 -15.42 -9.60 29.73
N PHE A 98 -14.52 -10.31 30.42
CA PHE A 98 -14.83 -11.62 31.01
C PHE A 98 -14.45 -11.67 32.50
N ARG A 99 -15.16 -10.88 33.31
CA ARG A 99 -15.36 -11.18 34.72
C ARG A 99 -16.69 -10.66 35.23
#